data_AF-A0A380FPC5-F1
#
_entry.id   AF-A0A380FPC5-F1
#
_cell.length_a   1.000
_cell.length_b   1.000
_cell.length_c   1.000
_cell.angle_alpha   90.00
_cell.angle_beta   90.00
_cell.angle_gamma   90.00
#
_symmetry.space_group_name_H-M   'P 1'
#
loop_
_entity.id
_entity.type
_entity.pdbx_description
1 polymer ?
#
loop_
_entity_poly.entity_id
_entity_poly.type
_entity_poly.pdbx_seq_one_letter_code
_entity_poly.pdbx_strand_id
1 'polypeptide(L)'
;MSIYIFGTIFGAIFFSIFAGLIISIVPLSPLAYAMASGVGSGVMTAAALGPLVSMYPDQASTITAFSGVSNLLTSVTGFIYRYTYSSPINTKILSINDGHKREIQ
;
A
#
# COMPACT_ATOMS: atom_id res chain seq x y z
N MET A 1 -9.55 2.23 -16.20
CA MET A 1 -8.58 3.10 -15.51
C MET A 1 -9.22 4.19 -14.67
N SER A 2 -10.30 4.84 -15.10
CA SER A 2 -10.94 5.92 -14.31
C SER A 2 -11.33 5.53 -12.88
N ILE A 3 -11.98 4.38 -12.67
CA ILE A 3 -12.39 3.92 -11.33
C ILE A 3 -11.21 3.72 -10.37
N TYR A 4 -10.04 3.35 -10.91
CA TYR A 4 -8.81 3.14 -10.14
C TYR A 4 -8.22 4.48 -9.68
N ILE A 5 -8.21 5.49 -10.57
CA ILE A 5 -7.80 6.85 -10.22
C ILE A 5 -8.72 7.42 -9.14
N PHE A 6 -10.05 7.29 -9.29
CA PHE A 6 -11.01 7.79 -8.32
C PHE A 6 -10.82 7.14 -6.94
N GLY A 7 -10.69 5.81 -6.88
CA GLY A 7 -10.45 5.10 -5.62
C GLY A 7 -9.12 5.50 -4.96
N THR A 8 -8.07 5.72 -5.75
CA THR A 8 -6.75 6.07 -5.23
C THR A 8 -6.72 7.50 -4.69
N ILE A 9 -7.34 8.47 -5.38
CA ILE A 9 -7.41 9.86 -4.93
C ILE A 9 -8.30 9.97 -3.68
N PHE A 10 -9.47 9.35 -3.71
CA PHE A 10 -10.41 9.39 -2.58
C PHE A 10 -9.81 8.72 -1.34
N GLY A 11 -9.16 7.57 -1.53
CA GLY A 11 -8.43 6.87 -0.48
C GLY A 11 -7.28 7.70 0.10
N ALA A 12 -6.51 8.40 -0.74
CA ALA A 12 -5.41 9.26 -0.30
C ALA A 12 -5.89 10.45 0.56
N ILE A 13 -7.00 11.09 0.17
CA ILE A 13 -7.61 12.19 0.94
C ILE A 13 -8.08 11.67 2.31
N PHE A 14 -8.78 10.53 2.31
CA PHE A 14 -9.29 9.93 3.55
C PHE A 14 -8.14 9.53 4.49
N PHE A 15 -7.10 8.87 3.96
CA PHE A 15 -5.93 8.47 4.74
C PHE A 15 -5.12 9.65 5.26
N SER A 16 -5.02 10.75 4.52
CA SER A 16 -4.30 11.95 4.98
C SER A 16 -4.96 12.58 6.20
N ILE A 17 -6.29 12.74 6.17
CA ILE A 17 -7.07 13.26 7.29
C ILE A 17 -6.98 12.31 8.49
N PHE A 18 -7.14 11.01 8.23
CA PHE A 18 -7.12 9.99 9.29
C PHE A 18 -5.74 9.85 9.93
N ALA A 19 -4.66 9.92 9.14
CA ALA A 19 -3.29 9.93 9.63
C ALA A 19 -3.03 11.14 10.54
N GLY A 20 -3.48 12.34 10.13
CA GLY A 20 -3.39 13.55 10.95
C GLY A 20 -4.09 13.39 12.31
N LEU A 21 -5.30 12.82 12.33
CA LEU A 21 -6.04 12.58 13.57
C LEU A 21 -5.35 11.54 14.48
N ILE A 22 -4.84 10.46 13.90
CA ILE A 22 -4.19 9.38 14.65
C ILE A 22 -2.89 9.82 15.30
N ILE A 23 -2.08 10.64 14.61
CA ILE A 23 -0.85 11.22 15.17
C ILE A 23 -1.15 12.02 16.44
N SER A 24 -2.30 12.70 16.51
CA SER A 24 -2.72 13.44 17.70
C SER A 24 -3.27 12.56 18.82
N ILE A 25 -3.78 11.37 18.53
CA ILE A 25 -4.42 10.48 19.52
C ILE A 25 -3.42 9.49 20.12
N VAL A 26 -2.46 8.98 19.34
CA VAL A 26 -1.48 8.00 19.82
C VAL A 26 -0.08 8.60 19.75
N PRO A 27 0.55 8.92 20.92
CA PRO A 27 1.92 9.41 20.97
C PRO A 27 2.89 8.23 20.76
N LEU A 28 2.95 7.72 19.54
CA LEU A 28 3.96 6.75 19.10
C LEU A 28 5.19 7.49 18.56
N SER A 29 6.32 6.78 18.54
CA SER A 29 7.57 7.29 17.95
C SER A 29 7.34 7.74 16.50
N PRO A 30 7.90 8.91 16.06
CA PRO A 30 7.78 9.40 14.69
C PRO A 30 8.22 8.37 13.62
N LEU A 31 9.16 7.50 13.96
CA LEU A 31 9.61 6.40 13.09
C LEU A 31 8.55 5.31 12.86
N ALA A 32 7.71 5.03 13.85
CA ALA A 32 6.64 4.05 13.70
C ALA A 32 5.56 4.55 12.73
N TYR A 33 5.23 5.84 12.81
CA TYR A 33 4.34 6.49 11.86
C TYR A 33 4.94 6.56 10.45
N ALA A 34 6.25 6.82 10.34
CA ALA A 34 6.96 6.76 9.08
C ALA A 34 6.84 5.38 8.41
N MET A 35 7.11 4.30 9.16
CA MET A 35 6.97 2.92 8.69
C MET A 35 5.54 2.57 8.29
N ALA A 36 4.55 3.00 9.07
CA ALA A 36 3.13 2.77 8.79
C ALA A 36 2.67 3.48 7.51
N SER A 37 3.12 4.72 7.27
CA SER A 37 2.81 5.44 6.03
C SER A 37 3.37 4.73 4.80
N GLY A 38 4.51 4.03 4.95
CA GLY A 38 5.24 3.39 3.84
C GLY A 38 4.58 2.14 3.26
N VAL A 39 3.59 1.55 3.93
CA VAL A 39 2.88 0.34 3.44
C VAL A 39 1.84 0.67 2.34
N GLY A 40 1.61 1.95 2.06
CA GLY A 40 0.66 2.42 1.04
C GLY A 40 1.20 2.42 -0.39
N SER A 41 0.32 2.69 -1.36
CA SER A 41 0.76 3.08 -2.71
C SER A 41 1.44 4.45 -2.66
N GLY A 42 2.36 4.74 -3.57
CA GLY A 42 3.18 5.97 -3.51
C GLY A 42 2.40 7.27 -3.28
N VAL A 43 1.18 7.38 -3.81
CA VAL A 43 0.31 8.55 -3.59
C VAL A 43 -0.35 8.57 -2.21
N MET A 44 -0.70 7.41 -1.65
CA MET A 44 -1.29 7.28 -0.32
C MET A 44 -0.21 7.49 0.76
N THR A 45 1.00 6.97 0.51
CA THR A 45 2.19 7.18 1.33
C THR A 45 2.57 8.66 1.40
N ALA A 46 2.61 9.35 0.26
CA ALA A 46 2.87 10.79 0.21
C ALA A 46 1.79 11.60 0.95
N ALA A 47 0.52 11.21 0.83
CA ALA A 47 -0.59 11.87 1.51
C ALA A 47 -0.55 11.70 3.04
N ALA A 48 -0.11 10.55 3.54
CA ALA A 48 0.06 10.28 4.97
C ALA A 48 1.35 10.90 5.55
N LEU A 49 2.41 11.04 4.74
CA LEU A 49 3.65 11.71 5.14
C LEU A 49 3.50 13.23 5.27
N GLY A 50 2.65 13.86 4.46
CA GLY A 50 2.47 15.33 4.45
C GLY A 50 2.19 15.94 5.84
N PRO A 51 1.18 15.45 6.58
CA PRO A 51 0.91 15.91 7.94
C PRO A 51 2.07 15.62 8.91
N LEU A 52 2.73 14.47 8.78
CA LEU A 52 3.79 14.02 9.67
C LEU A 52 5.07 14.87 9.53
N VAL A 53 5.46 15.21 8.30
CA VAL A 53 6.60 16.10 7.99
C VAL A 53 6.33 17.52 8.48
N SER A 54 5.07 17.98 8.44
CA SER A 54 4.70 19.30 8.97
C SER A 54 4.77 19.38 10.50
N MET A 55 4.53 18.27 11.20
CA MET A 55 4.61 18.21 12.67
C MET A 55 6.03 17.96 13.20
N TYR A 56 6.87 17.23 12.45
CA TYR A 56 8.24 16.87 12.85
C TYR A 56 9.28 17.23 11.77
N PRO A 57 9.53 18.53 11.53
CA PRO A 57 10.42 18.98 10.47
C PRO A 57 11.89 18.55 10.68
N ASP A 58 12.35 18.45 11.92
CA ASP A 58 13.72 17.99 12.25
C ASP A 58 14.02 16.56 11.81
N GLN A 59 13.00 15.70 11.72
CA GLN A 59 13.14 14.28 11.35
C GLN A 59 12.56 13.97 9.97
N ALA A 60 12.19 14.99 9.20
CA ALA A 60 11.54 14.82 7.90
C ALA A 60 12.34 13.94 6.93
N SER A 61 13.67 14.09 6.93
CA SER A 61 14.59 13.29 6.10
C SER A 61 14.59 11.81 6.51
N THR A 62 14.69 11.54 7.81
CA THR A 62 14.68 10.18 8.37
C THR A 62 13.32 9.50 8.18
N ILE A 63 12.23 10.23 8.40
CA ILE A 63 10.85 9.76 8.21
C ILE A 63 10.60 9.39 6.76
N THR A 64 11.01 10.25 5.82
CA THR A 64 10.84 10.00 4.39
C THR A 64 11.68 8.80 3.93
N ALA A 65 12.92 8.68 4.43
CA ALA A 65 13.78 7.54 4.14
C ALA A 65 13.17 6.22 4.67
N PHE A 66 12.69 6.19 5.91
CA PHE A 66 12.04 5.01 6.49
C PHE A 66 10.76 4.61 5.77
N SER A 67 9.94 5.59 5.42
CA SER A 67 8.72 5.35 4.63
C SER A 67 9.04 4.81 3.24
N GLY A 68 10.07 5.36 2.58
CA GLY A 68 10.57 4.86 1.30
C GLY A 68 11.07 3.42 1.37
N VAL A 69 11.88 3.08 2.39
CA VAL A 69 12.35 1.70 2.62
C VAL A 69 11.17 0.74 2.86
N SER A 70 10.17 1.17 3.63
CA SER A 70 8.95 0.37 3.88
C SER A 70 8.12 0.14 2.60
N ASN A 71 8.03 1.14 1.71
CA ASN A 71 7.37 0.99 0.41
C ASN A 71 8.12 0.02 -0.52
N LEU A 72 9.46 0.06 -0.51
CA LEU A 72 10.27 -0.91 -1.23
C LEU A 72 10.06 -2.33 -0.69
N LEU A 73 10.08 -2.49 0.63
CA LEU A 73 9.85 -3.79 1.28
C LEU A 73 8.46 -4.33 0.94
N THR A 74 7.42 -3.50 1.04
CA THR A 74 6.03 -3.86 0.69
C THR A 74 5.92 -4.29 -0.77
N SER A 75 6.58 -3.58 -1.68
CA SER A 75 6.62 -3.93 -3.10
C SER A 75 7.27 -5.30 -3.32
N VAL A 76 8.43 -5.55 -2.71
CA VAL A 76 9.15 -6.83 -2.79
C VAL A 76 8.31 -7.97 -2.21
N THR A 77 7.71 -7.79 -1.04
CA THR A 77 6.82 -8.78 -0.44
C THR A 77 5.59 -9.05 -1.33
N GLY A 78 5.03 -8.00 -1.94
CA GLY A 78 3.93 -8.12 -2.90
C GLY A 78 4.31 -8.95 -4.12
N PHE A 79 5.53 -8.80 -4.65
CA PHE A 79 6.03 -9.65 -5.73
C PHE A 79 6.19 -11.12 -5.29
N ILE A 80 6.77 -11.37 -4.12
CA ILE A 80 6.96 -12.74 -3.59
C ILE A 80 5.61 -13.42 -3.35
N TYR A 81 4.65 -12.70 -2.78
CA TYR A 81 3.29 -13.19 -2.57
C TYR A 81 2.62 -13.49 -3.91
N ARG A 82 2.65 -12.55 -4.86
CA ARG A 82 2.09 -12.78 -6.19
C ARG A 82 2.71 -14.00 -6.84
N TYR A 83 4.03 -14.15 -6.81
CA TYR A 83 4.71 -15.29 -7.41
C TYR A 83 4.25 -16.63 -6.81
N THR A 84 4.25 -16.71 -5.48
CA THR A 84 3.88 -17.93 -4.75
C THR A 84 2.41 -18.31 -4.94
N TYR A 85 1.51 -17.33 -4.89
CA TYR A 85 0.06 -17.58 -4.98
C TYR A 85 -0.47 -17.62 -6.41
N SER A 86 0.17 -16.93 -7.36
CA SER A 86 -0.28 -16.93 -8.77
C SER A 86 -0.10 -18.30 -9.42
N SER A 87 0.94 -19.05 -9.06
CA SER A 87 1.19 -20.39 -9.61
C SER A 87 0.03 -21.38 -9.35
N PRO A 88 -0.44 -21.61 -8.10
CA PRO A 88 -1.56 -22.52 -7.84
C PRO A 88 -2.91 -21.98 -8.29
N ILE A 89 -3.08 -20.66 -8.37
CA ILE A 89 -4.34 -20.05 -8.85
C ILE A 89 -4.45 -20.22 -10.37
N ASN A 90 -3.36 -20.01 -11.11
CA ASN A 90 -3.36 -20.11 -12.57
C ASN A 90 -3.68 -21.55 -13.04
N THR A 91 -3.14 -22.56 -12.37
CA THR A 91 -3.44 -23.97 -12.70
C THR A 91 -4.90 -24.33 -12.42
N LYS A 92 -5.50 -23.82 -11.33
CA LYS A 92 -6.93 -24.01 -11.05
C LYS A 92 -7.81 -23.37 -12.12
N ILE A 93 -7.53 -22.13 -12.52
CA ILE A 93 -8.33 -21.42 -13.54
C ILE A 93 -8.25 -22.13 -14.89
N LEU A 94 -7.05 -22.57 -15.29
CA LEU A 94 -6.86 -23.33 -16.53
C LEU A 94 -7.60 -24.68 -16.51
N SER A 95 -7.55 -25.41 -15.38
CA SER A 95 -8.27 -26.69 -15.25
C SER A 95 -9.80 -26.56 -15.35
N ILE A 96 -10.36 -25.43 -14.90
CA ILE A 96 -11.79 -25.15 -15.01
C ILE A 96 -12.14 -24.81 -16.47
N ASN A 97 -11.29 -24.02 -17.14
CA ASN A 97 -11.49 -23.65 -18.54
C ASN A 97 -11.38 -24.87 -19.49
N ASP A 98 -10.49 -25.82 -19.19
CA ASP A 98 -10.36 -27.07 -19.95
C ASP A 98 -11.53 -28.03 -19.69
N GLY A 99 -12.12 -28.01 -18.49
CA GLY A 99 -13.36 -28.72 -18.19
C GLY A 99 -14.54 -28.22 -19.03
N HIS A 100 -14.66 -26.90 -19.18
CA HIS A 100 -15.73 -26.28 -19.96
C HIS A 100 -15.61 -26.57 -21.48
N LYS A 101 -14.39 -26.67 -22.02
CA LYS A 101 -14.18 -27.05 -23.44
C LYS A 101 -14.58 -28.49 -23.79
N ARG A 102 -14.69 -29.39 -22.82
CA ARG A 102 -15.10 -30.80 -23.04
C ARG A 102 -16.62 -31.04 -22.96
N GLU A 103 -17.40 -30.03 -22.56
CA GLU A 103 -18.87 -30.10 -22.53
C GLU A 103 -19.51 -29.56 -23.83
N ILE A 104 -18.72 -28.92 -24.70
CA ILE A 104 -19.17 -28.28 -25.95
C ILE A 104 -18.74 -29.05 -27.22
N GLN A 105 -18.11 -30.22 -27.06
CA GLN A 105 -17.87 -31.22 -28.11
C GLN A 105 -18.68 -32.47 -27.80
#